data_AF-A0A0B2PHR7-F1
#
_entry.id   AF-A0A0B2PHR7-F1
#
_cell.length_a   1.000
_cell.length_b   1.000
_cell.length_c   1.000
_cell.angle_alpha   90.00
_cell.angle_beta   90.00
_cell.angle_gamma   90.00
#
_symmetry.space_group_name_H-M   'P 1'
#
loop_
_entity.id
_entity.type
_entity.pdbx_description
1 polymer ?
#
loop_
_entity_poly.entity_id
_entity_poly.type
_entity_poly.pdbx_seq_one_letter_code
_entity_poly.pdbx_strand_id
1 'polypeptide(L)'
;MAVPPEMEHPRKAFGWTARDTSGVLSPFKFSRRETGEKDVAFKVLYCAICHSDLHMLKNEWGISTYPLVPGHEIAGEVTEVGSKVRNFKVGDKVGVGCMVLSCRSCQSCEDNLENYCPKMIVTYSGKYVDGTTTYGGAAMGTLDGIIDTVSAIHPLPPLLGMLKSQGKLVMVGLPEKPLELPIFPLLAGGKIIAGSLEELRRHKK
;
A
#
# COMPACT_ATOMS: atom_id res chain seq x y z
N MET A 1 -3.00 -3.06 -28.84
CA MET A 1 -3.90 -3.17 -27.66
C MET A 1 -3.01 -3.22 -26.44
N ALA A 2 -3.34 -2.50 -25.36
CA ALA A 2 -2.57 -2.58 -24.12
C ALA A 2 -2.71 -3.99 -23.51
N VAL A 3 -1.63 -4.52 -22.94
CA VAL A 3 -1.66 -5.80 -22.22
C VAL A 3 -2.49 -5.63 -20.95
N PRO A 4 -3.43 -6.53 -20.62
CA PRO A 4 -4.18 -6.44 -19.37
C PRO A 4 -3.25 -6.47 -18.14
N PRO A 5 -3.49 -5.69 -17.07
CA PRO A 5 -2.63 -5.65 -15.87
C PRO A 5 -2.33 -7.00 -15.22
N GLU A 6 -3.25 -7.96 -15.34
CA GLU A 6 -3.10 -9.33 -14.85
C GLU A 6 -2.20 -10.21 -15.73
N MET A 7 -1.86 -9.75 -16.93
CA MET A 7 -0.98 -10.43 -17.90
C MET A 7 0.34 -9.69 -18.13
N GLU A 8 0.54 -8.49 -17.56
CA GLU A 8 1.80 -7.72 -17.68
C GLU A 8 3.01 -8.48 -17.12
N HIS A 9 2.80 -9.25 -16.05
CA HIS A 9 3.84 -9.96 -15.33
C HIS A 9 3.43 -11.41 -14.96
N PRO A 10 4.39 -12.28 -14.64
CA PRO A 10 4.10 -13.70 -14.36
C PRO A 10 3.41 -13.93 -13.01
N ARG A 11 3.74 -13.20 -11.95
CA ARG A 11 3.18 -13.46 -10.61
C ARG A 11 1.81 -12.80 -10.46
N LYS A 12 0.77 -13.60 -10.24
CA LYS A 12 -0.58 -13.07 -10.05
C LYS A 12 -0.71 -12.41 -8.68
N ALA A 13 -1.41 -11.27 -8.64
CA ALA A 13 -1.68 -10.51 -7.45
C ALA A 13 -3.14 -10.03 -7.45
N PHE A 14 -3.66 -9.80 -6.25
CA PHE A 14 -5.04 -9.40 -6.02
C PHE A 14 -5.08 -8.24 -5.05
N GLY A 15 -5.85 -7.21 -5.37
CA GLY A 15 -5.95 -6.02 -4.56
C GLY A 15 -7.26 -5.28 -4.76
N TRP A 16 -7.36 -4.12 -4.12
CA TRP A 16 -8.45 -3.18 -4.32
C TRP A 16 -7.94 -1.97 -5.11
N THR A 17 -8.71 -1.54 -6.11
CA THR A 17 -8.32 -0.46 -7.03
C THR A 17 -9.42 0.57 -7.20
N ALA A 18 -9.03 1.83 -7.43
CA ALA A 18 -9.89 2.83 -8.05
C ALA A 18 -9.66 2.83 -9.57
N ARG A 19 -10.72 3.10 -10.33
CA ARG A 19 -10.66 3.15 -11.81
C ARG A 19 -10.89 4.54 -12.38
N ASP A 20 -11.32 5.48 -11.55
CA ASP A 20 -11.64 6.84 -11.91
C ASP A 20 -11.57 7.74 -10.65
N THR A 21 -11.86 9.02 -10.85
CA THR A 21 -11.79 10.07 -9.82
C THR A 21 -12.87 9.97 -8.73
N SER A 22 -13.81 9.02 -8.80
CA SER A 22 -14.70 8.75 -7.67
C SER A 22 -13.94 8.21 -6.46
N GLY A 23 -12.77 7.61 -6.67
CA GLY A 23 -11.97 6.96 -5.64
C GLY A 23 -12.63 5.70 -5.06
N VAL A 24 -13.70 5.19 -5.68
CA VAL A 24 -14.39 3.98 -5.20
C VAL A 24 -13.51 2.76 -5.46
N LEU A 25 -13.08 2.15 -4.35
CA LEU A 25 -12.29 0.93 -4.37
C LEU A 25 -13.16 -0.29 -4.67
N SER A 26 -12.64 -1.17 -5.51
CA SER A 26 -13.24 -2.49 -5.78
C SER A 26 -12.19 -3.54 -6.16
N PRO A 27 -12.52 -4.84 -6.07
CA PRO A 27 -11.58 -5.91 -6.38
C PRO A 27 -10.91 -5.77 -7.75
N PHE A 28 -9.63 -6.13 -7.79
CA PHE A 28 -8.78 -6.01 -8.96
C PHE A 28 -7.76 -7.13 -9.01
N LYS A 29 -7.59 -7.70 -10.21
CA LYS A 29 -6.55 -8.68 -10.51
C LYS A 29 -5.47 -7.97 -11.29
N PHE A 30 -4.23 -8.19 -10.87
CA PHE A 30 -3.06 -7.65 -11.56
C PHE A 30 -1.91 -8.65 -11.41
N SER A 31 -0.72 -8.24 -11.83
CA SER A 31 0.46 -9.07 -11.73
C SER A 31 1.67 -8.28 -11.27
N ARG A 32 2.66 -8.99 -10.72
CA ARG A 32 3.95 -8.46 -10.28
C ARG A 32 5.07 -9.23 -10.95
N ARG A 33 6.19 -8.56 -11.18
CA ARG A 33 7.40 -9.15 -11.78
C ARG A 33 7.92 -10.33 -10.96
N GLU A 34 8.74 -11.17 -11.60
CA GLU A 34 9.58 -12.12 -10.86
C GLU A 34 10.56 -11.40 -9.93
N THR A 35 11.00 -12.11 -8.90
CA THR A 35 12.02 -11.61 -7.98
C THR A 35 13.36 -11.52 -8.72
N GLY A 36 13.72 -10.31 -9.17
CA GLY A 36 15.02 -10.04 -9.79
C GLY A 36 16.17 -10.19 -8.79
N GLU A 37 17.40 -10.17 -9.29
CA GLU A 37 18.60 -10.44 -8.47
C GLU A 37 18.77 -9.50 -7.26
N LYS A 38 18.21 -8.29 -7.31
CA LYS A 38 18.27 -7.28 -6.24
C LYS A 38 16.92 -7.06 -5.55
N ASP A 39 15.90 -7.82 -5.92
CA ASP A 39 14.56 -7.64 -5.40
C ASP A 39 14.33 -8.45 -4.12
N VAL A 40 13.39 -7.96 -3.33
CA VAL A 40 12.84 -8.69 -2.18
C VAL A 40 11.35 -8.83 -2.42
N ALA A 41 10.87 -10.07 -2.53
CA ALA A 41 9.44 -10.35 -2.55
C ALA A 41 9.00 -10.72 -1.13
N PHE A 42 7.87 -10.17 -0.70
CA PHE A 42 7.35 -10.38 0.64
C PHE A 42 5.82 -10.44 0.62
N LYS A 43 5.27 -11.20 1.57
CA LYS A 43 3.85 -11.25 1.84
C LYS A 43 3.46 -10.02 2.65
N VAL A 44 2.57 -9.19 2.12
CA VAL A 44 2.02 -8.06 2.86
C VAL A 44 1.16 -8.59 4.02
N LEU A 45 1.45 -8.12 5.23
CA LEU A 45 0.70 -8.45 6.44
C LEU A 45 -0.08 -7.23 6.94
N TYR A 46 0.51 -6.04 6.84
CA TYR A 46 -0.11 -4.79 7.23
C TYR A 46 0.05 -3.74 6.15
N CYS A 47 -0.96 -2.90 5.99
CA CYS A 47 -0.86 -1.67 5.21
C CYS A 47 -1.58 -0.58 5.99
N ALA A 48 -0.89 0.48 6.35
CA ALA A 48 -1.55 1.67 6.86
C ALA A 48 -2.13 2.49 5.69
N ILE A 49 -3.14 3.31 6.00
CA ILE A 49 -3.76 4.24 5.08
C ILE A 49 -3.64 5.67 5.61
N CYS A 50 -3.43 6.62 4.71
CA CYS A 50 -3.31 8.03 5.06
C CYS A 50 -4.04 8.93 4.06
N HIS A 51 -4.10 10.24 4.35
CA HIS A 51 -4.78 11.20 3.48
C HIS A 51 -4.20 11.24 2.05
N SER A 52 -2.91 10.96 1.88
CA SER A 52 -2.28 10.91 0.56
C SER A 52 -2.87 9.80 -0.31
N ASP A 53 -3.32 8.67 0.28
CA ASP A 53 -4.08 7.67 -0.49
C ASP A 53 -5.40 8.26 -0.99
N LEU A 54 -6.11 8.99 -0.14
CA LEU A 54 -7.41 9.60 -0.46
C LEU A 54 -7.30 10.64 -1.59
N HIS A 55 -6.30 11.53 -1.51
CA HIS A 55 -6.02 12.52 -2.55
C HIS A 55 -5.70 11.86 -3.90
N MET A 56 -4.92 10.79 -3.89
CA MET A 56 -4.54 10.05 -5.09
C MET A 56 -5.73 9.26 -5.66
N LEU A 57 -6.54 8.62 -4.82
CA LEU A 57 -7.74 7.90 -5.25
C LEU A 57 -8.77 8.81 -5.94
N LYS A 58 -8.85 10.09 -5.53
CA LYS A 58 -9.76 11.09 -6.11
C LYS A 58 -9.11 11.98 -7.17
N ASN A 59 -7.82 11.78 -7.42
CA ASN A 59 -7.00 12.62 -8.29
C ASN A 59 -7.03 14.12 -7.94
N GLU A 60 -7.09 14.47 -6.66
CA GLU A 60 -7.18 15.87 -6.21
C GLU A 60 -5.91 16.67 -6.53
N TRP A 61 -4.79 15.98 -6.79
CA TRP A 61 -3.52 16.58 -7.24
C TRP A 61 -3.31 16.53 -8.77
N GLY A 62 -4.23 15.94 -9.53
CA GLY A 62 -4.15 15.89 -11.00
C GLY A 62 -3.08 14.97 -11.60
N ILE A 63 -2.40 14.15 -10.79
CA ILE A 63 -1.25 13.31 -11.19
C ILE A 63 -1.51 11.80 -11.14
N SER A 64 -2.75 11.39 -10.87
CA SER A 64 -3.10 9.98 -10.64
C SER A 64 -3.22 9.21 -11.95
N THR A 65 -2.69 8.00 -11.97
CA THR A 65 -2.82 7.05 -13.08
C THR A 65 -3.71 5.89 -12.66
N TYR A 66 -4.81 5.67 -13.40
CA TYR A 66 -5.73 4.56 -13.16
C TYR A 66 -5.46 3.37 -14.11
N PRO A 67 -5.73 2.12 -13.71
CA PRO A 67 -6.23 1.70 -12.39
C PRO A 67 -5.19 1.93 -11.27
N LEU A 68 -5.65 2.35 -10.09
CA LEU A 68 -4.81 2.76 -8.97
C LEU A 68 -5.05 1.87 -7.74
N VAL A 69 -4.04 1.10 -7.37
CA VAL A 69 -4.01 0.30 -6.13
C VAL A 69 -3.22 1.08 -5.07
N PRO A 70 -3.87 1.62 -4.02
CA PRO A 70 -3.22 2.49 -3.03
C PRO A 70 -2.37 1.71 -2.03
N GLY A 71 -1.81 2.42 -1.05
CA GLY A 71 -1.02 1.87 0.03
C GLY A 71 0.48 2.03 -0.20
N HIS A 72 1.07 2.96 0.55
CA HIS A 72 2.52 3.24 0.57
C HIS A 72 3.13 3.12 1.97
N GLU A 73 2.40 2.55 2.92
CA GLU A 73 2.84 2.31 4.30
C GLU A 73 2.72 0.81 4.58
N ILE A 74 3.57 0.03 3.91
CA ILE A 74 3.40 -1.42 3.77
C ILE A 74 4.36 -2.13 4.72
N ALA A 75 3.89 -3.14 5.45
CA ALA A 75 4.74 -4.03 6.23
C ALA A 75 4.38 -5.51 6.01
N GLY A 76 5.38 -6.37 6.06
CA GLY A 76 5.17 -7.79 5.80
C GLY A 76 6.37 -8.67 6.11
N GLU A 77 6.35 -9.88 5.54
CA GLU A 77 7.36 -10.90 5.75
C GLU A 77 7.96 -11.39 4.44
N VAL A 78 9.29 -11.40 4.35
CA VAL A 78 10.03 -11.80 3.15
C VAL A 78 9.74 -13.25 2.80
N THR A 79 9.33 -13.48 1.56
CA THR A 79 9.07 -14.81 0.99
C THR A 79 10.16 -15.26 0.03
N GLU A 80 10.89 -14.32 -0.56
CA GLU A 80 11.97 -14.60 -1.50
C GLU A 80 12.93 -13.41 -1.61
N VAL A 81 14.20 -13.70 -1.86
CA VAL A 81 15.24 -12.69 -2.06
C VAL A 81 16.02 -13.00 -3.32
N GLY A 82 16.36 -11.96 -4.07
CA GLY A 82 17.23 -12.07 -5.23
C GLY A 82 18.66 -12.51 -4.85
N SER A 83 19.36 -13.13 -5.80
CA SER A 83 20.71 -13.68 -5.61
C SER A 83 21.78 -12.68 -5.15
N LYS A 84 21.57 -11.38 -5.36
CA LYS A 84 22.46 -10.27 -4.96
C LYS A 84 21.96 -9.50 -3.73
N VAL A 85 20.84 -9.89 -3.13
CA VAL A 85 20.39 -9.34 -1.84
C VAL A 85 21.30 -9.87 -0.73
N ARG A 86 21.69 -8.99 0.19
CA ARG A 86 22.56 -9.31 1.34
C ARG A 86 21.96 -8.89 2.69
N ASN A 87 21.04 -7.92 2.67
CA ASN A 87 20.53 -7.28 3.89
C ASN A 87 19.27 -7.96 4.44
N PHE A 88 18.67 -8.89 3.69
CA PHE A 88 17.44 -9.57 4.04
C PHE A 88 17.53 -11.06 3.70
N LYS A 89 16.79 -11.87 4.45
CA LYS A 89 16.54 -13.29 4.19
C LYS A 89 15.05 -13.60 4.32
N VAL A 90 14.65 -14.75 3.79
CA VAL A 90 13.27 -15.27 3.95
C VAL A 90 12.91 -15.35 5.44
N GLY A 91 11.69 -14.91 5.78
CA GLY A 91 11.18 -14.81 7.14
C GLY A 91 11.44 -13.47 7.84
N ASP A 92 12.29 -12.60 7.30
CA ASP A 92 12.51 -11.27 7.88
C ASP A 92 11.25 -10.39 7.78
N LYS A 93 11.06 -9.51 8.77
CA LYS A 93 10.04 -8.46 8.72
C LYS A 93 10.59 -7.25 7.98
N VAL A 94 9.83 -6.76 7.00
CA VAL A 94 10.23 -5.65 6.13
C VAL A 94 9.11 -4.64 5.99
N GLY A 95 9.49 -3.40 5.68
CA GLY A 95 8.56 -2.32 5.36
C GLY A 95 8.94 -1.61 4.05
N VAL A 96 7.95 -1.08 3.36
CA VAL A 96 8.11 -0.26 2.14
C VAL A 96 7.30 1.02 2.31
N GLY A 97 7.99 2.15 2.16
CA GLY A 97 7.41 3.50 2.25
C GLY A 97 6.92 4.02 0.89
N CYS A 98 7.00 5.33 0.67
CA CYS A 98 6.46 6.03 -0.50
C CYS A 98 7.22 5.87 -1.82
N MET A 99 8.40 5.23 -1.78
CA MET A 99 9.29 5.12 -2.93
C MET A 99 9.83 3.69 -3.05
N VAL A 100 9.91 3.23 -4.30
CA VAL A 100 10.41 1.89 -4.65
C VAL A 100 11.69 1.93 -5.47
N LEU A 101 12.03 3.07 -6.08
CA LEU A 101 13.27 3.22 -6.83
C LEU A 101 13.72 4.68 -6.93
N SER A 102 15.01 4.87 -7.18
CA SER A 102 15.63 6.13 -7.61
C SER A 102 16.73 5.81 -8.62
N CYS A 103 17.35 6.82 -9.26
CA CYS A 103 18.40 6.54 -10.26
C CYS A 103 19.69 5.99 -9.66
N ARG A 104 19.91 6.17 -8.35
CA ARG A 104 21.11 5.72 -7.61
C ARG A 104 22.45 6.30 -8.11
N SER A 105 22.41 7.40 -8.87
CA SER A 105 23.60 7.97 -9.53
C SER A 105 23.63 9.51 -9.61
N CYS A 106 22.62 10.20 -9.10
CA CYS A 106 22.64 11.66 -9.01
C CYS A 106 23.15 12.09 -7.64
N GLN A 107 23.56 13.36 -7.51
CA GLN A 107 24.06 13.92 -6.26
C GLN A 107 23.14 13.63 -5.05
N SER A 108 21.82 13.85 -5.20
CA SER A 108 20.87 13.54 -4.12
C SER A 108 20.91 12.06 -3.71
N CYS A 109 21.11 11.13 -4.65
CA CYS A 109 21.23 9.70 -4.29
C CYS A 109 22.56 9.38 -3.60
N GLU A 110 23.66 10.04 -4.01
CA GLU A 110 24.98 9.88 -3.35
C GLU A 110 24.95 10.45 -1.92
N ASP A 111 24.18 11.51 -1.70
CA ASP A 111 24.00 12.16 -0.40
C ASP A 111 22.98 11.44 0.51
N ASN A 112 22.44 10.28 0.11
CA ASN A 112 21.36 9.55 0.82
C ASN A 112 20.06 10.36 0.98
N LEU A 113 19.78 11.18 -0.03
CA LEU A 113 18.59 12.00 -0.17
C LEU A 113 17.84 11.62 -1.46
N GLU A 114 17.70 10.32 -1.70
CA GLU A 114 17.08 9.81 -2.94
C GLU A 114 15.61 10.24 -3.10
N ASN A 115 14.96 10.72 -2.03
CA ASN A 115 13.64 11.35 -2.08
C ASN A 115 13.64 12.69 -2.85
N TYR A 116 14.80 13.30 -3.10
CA TYR A 116 14.94 14.45 -4.01
C TYR A 116 15.45 14.04 -5.40
N CYS A 117 15.52 12.74 -5.70
CA CYS A 117 15.91 12.26 -7.01
C CYS A 117 14.83 12.65 -8.05
N PRO A 118 15.19 13.31 -9.18
CA PRO A 118 14.24 13.66 -10.23
C PRO A 118 13.68 12.42 -10.97
N LYS A 119 14.29 11.24 -10.76
CA LYS A 119 13.87 9.95 -11.32
C LYS A 119 13.37 8.99 -10.22
N MET A 120 12.92 9.52 -9.09
CA MET A 120 12.21 8.75 -8.07
C MET A 120 11.02 8.01 -8.70
N ILE A 121 10.80 6.77 -8.27
CA ILE A 121 9.59 6.00 -8.59
C ILE A 121 8.84 5.74 -7.30
N VAL A 122 7.57 6.16 -7.28
CA VAL A 122 6.65 6.02 -6.15
C VAL A 122 6.02 4.62 -6.08
N THR A 123 5.60 4.24 -4.87
CA THR A 123 5.09 2.89 -4.57
C THR A 123 3.80 2.53 -5.30
N TYR A 124 2.95 3.50 -5.62
CA TYR A 124 1.79 3.32 -6.48
C TYR A 124 1.59 4.52 -7.41
N SER A 125 0.81 4.32 -8.48
CA SER A 125 0.50 5.34 -9.50
C SER A 125 1.72 5.89 -10.25
N GLY A 126 2.88 5.28 -10.09
CA GLY A 126 4.11 5.60 -10.82
C GLY A 126 4.29 4.72 -12.05
N LYS A 127 5.23 5.11 -12.91
CA LYS A 127 5.73 4.26 -14.01
C LYS A 127 7.07 3.67 -13.62
N TYR A 128 7.15 2.34 -13.68
CA TYR A 128 8.38 1.61 -13.44
C TYR A 128 9.32 1.70 -14.66
N VAL A 129 10.57 1.24 -14.51
CA VAL A 129 11.59 1.35 -15.57
C VAL A 129 11.24 0.58 -16.85
N ASP A 130 10.38 -0.42 -16.75
CA ASP A 130 9.86 -1.22 -17.87
C ASP A 130 8.57 -0.64 -18.48
N GLY A 131 8.10 0.52 -18.00
CA GLY A 131 6.88 1.19 -18.44
C GLY A 131 5.60 0.69 -17.76
N THR A 132 5.67 -0.34 -16.91
CA THR A 132 4.51 -0.85 -16.17
C THR A 132 4.13 0.06 -15.01
N THR A 133 2.87 -0.02 -14.55
CA THR A 133 2.39 0.82 -13.45
C THR A 133 2.77 0.20 -12.10
N THR A 134 3.18 1.03 -11.14
CA THR A 134 3.41 0.57 -9.76
C THR A 134 2.09 0.44 -9.00
N TYR A 135 1.92 -0.67 -8.28
CA TYR A 135 0.75 -0.99 -7.47
C TYR A 135 1.12 -1.18 -6.01
N GLY A 136 0.40 -0.49 -5.12
CA GLY A 136 0.67 -0.41 -3.69
C GLY A 136 0.28 -1.65 -2.88
N GLY A 137 0.16 -1.45 -1.58
CA GLY A 137 -0.04 -2.49 -0.56
C GLY A 137 -1.47 -2.94 -0.30
N ALA A 138 -2.46 -2.40 -1.01
CA ALA A 138 -3.89 -2.72 -0.86
C ALA A 138 -4.26 -4.16 -1.33
N ALA A 139 -3.65 -5.17 -0.69
CA ALA A 139 -3.80 -6.58 -1.01
C ALA A 139 -5.14 -7.13 -0.49
N MET A 140 -5.88 -7.83 -1.35
CA MET A 140 -7.23 -8.30 -1.04
C MET A 140 -7.20 -9.50 -0.09
N GLY A 141 -7.99 -9.47 0.98
CA GLY A 141 -8.27 -10.60 1.89
C GLY A 141 -7.06 -11.22 2.61
N THR A 142 -5.92 -10.55 2.65
CA THR A 142 -4.65 -11.12 3.14
C THR A 142 -4.06 -10.40 4.34
N LEU A 143 -4.53 -9.19 4.64
CA LEU A 143 -3.95 -8.35 5.68
C LEU A 143 -4.36 -8.81 7.08
N ASP A 144 -3.36 -8.97 7.94
CA ASP A 144 -3.49 -9.13 9.39
C ASP A 144 -4.05 -7.86 10.04
N GLY A 145 -3.68 -6.68 9.51
CA GLY A 145 -4.26 -5.44 9.99
C GLY A 145 -4.05 -4.24 9.08
N ILE A 146 -4.85 -3.21 9.34
CA ILE A 146 -4.77 -1.89 8.72
C ILE A 146 -4.69 -0.88 9.85
N ILE A 147 -3.77 0.08 9.75
CA ILE A 147 -3.74 1.26 10.62
C ILE A 147 -4.34 2.40 9.81
N ASP A 148 -5.46 2.92 10.26
CA ASP A 148 -6.17 4.01 9.61
C ASP A 148 -5.82 5.35 10.26
N THR A 149 -5.03 6.15 9.55
CA THR A 149 -4.61 7.48 9.98
C THR A 149 -5.45 8.60 9.34
N VAL A 150 -6.53 8.26 8.64
CA VAL A 150 -7.36 9.20 7.89
C VAL A 150 -8.37 9.88 8.81
N SER A 151 -8.12 11.14 9.14
CA SER A 151 -9.07 12.06 9.80
C SER A 151 -10.12 12.65 8.84
N ALA A 152 -10.68 11.83 7.95
CA ALA A 152 -11.72 12.21 7.00
C ALA A 152 -12.72 11.06 6.81
N ILE A 153 -13.92 11.38 6.34
CA ILE A 153 -14.96 10.38 6.08
C ILE A 153 -14.54 9.54 4.87
N HIS A 154 -14.50 8.23 5.06
CA HIS A 154 -14.19 7.27 4.01
C HIS A 154 -14.89 5.92 4.28
N PRO A 155 -15.19 5.12 3.23
CA PRO A 155 -15.92 3.87 3.40
C PRO A 155 -15.05 2.79 4.03
N LEU A 156 -15.55 2.17 5.10
CA LEU A 156 -14.90 1.01 5.74
C LEU A 156 -15.01 -0.32 4.97
N PRO A 157 -16.07 -0.61 4.17
CA PRO A 157 -16.20 -1.92 3.52
C PRO A 157 -14.99 -2.35 2.66
N PRO A 158 -14.35 -1.49 1.84
CA PRO A 158 -13.12 -1.84 1.13
C PRO A 158 -11.97 -2.23 2.06
N LEU A 159 -11.79 -1.51 3.17
CA LEU A 159 -10.74 -1.79 4.16
C LEU A 159 -10.95 -3.15 4.81
N LEU A 160 -12.19 -3.43 5.23
CA LEU A 160 -12.53 -4.74 5.76
C LEU A 160 -12.40 -5.84 4.70
N GLY A 161 -12.63 -5.55 3.42
CA GLY A 161 -12.41 -6.48 2.30
C GLY A 161 -10.94 -6.82 2.04
N MET A 162 -10.00 -5.99 2.52
CA MET A 162 -8.56 -6.27 2.46
C MET A 162 -8.08 -7.13 3.63
N LEU A 163 -8.77 -7.08 4.78
CA LEU A 163 -8.47 -7.89 5.95
C LEU A 163 -8.84 -9.37 5.74
N LYS A 164 -7.97 -10.27 6.20
CA LYS A 164 -8.33 -11.68 6.37
C LYS A 164 -9.31 -11.87 7.53
N SER A 165 -9.81 -13.10 7.73
CA SER A 165 -10.59 -13.44 8.92
C SER A 165 -9.76 -13.19 10.19
N GLN A 166 -10.38 -12.63 11.24
CA GLN A 166 -9.70 -12.18 12.47
C GLN A 166 -8.72 -11.01 12.28
N GLY A 167 -8.72 -10.36 11.11
CA GLY A 167 -7.93 -9.15 10.85
C GLY A 167 -8.44 -7.94 11.65
N LYS A 168 -7.55 -6.97 11.85
CA LYS A 168 -7.80 -5.80 12.70
C LYS A 168 -7.70 -4.49 11.92
N LEU A 169 -8.74 -3.66 11.99
CA LEU A 169 -8.66 -2.26 11.60
C LEU A 169 -8.42 -1.42 12.86
N VAL A 170 -7.30 -0.71 12.92
CA VAL A 170 -6.93 0.15 14.04
C VAL A 170 -7.09 1.61 13.62
N MET A 171 -8.08 2.27 14.20
CA MET A 171 -8.40 3.68 13.97
C MET A 171 -7.47 4.56 14.81
N VAL A 172 -6.69 5.40 14.14
CA VAL A 172 -5.83 6.44 14.72
C VAL A 172 -6.27 7.84 14.24
N GLY A 173 -6.87 7.92 13.06
CA GLY A 173 -7.49 9.14 12.54
C GLY A 173 -8.72 9.59 13.35
N LEU A 174 -8.99 10.89 13.33
CA LEU A 174 -10.11 11.53 14.03
C LEU A 174 -11.06 12.20 13.04
N PRO A 175 -11.94 11.44 12.36
CA PRO A 175 -12.90 12.01 11.41
C PRO A 175 -13.93 12.88 12.13
N GLU A 176 -14.34 13.98 11.51
CA GLU A 176 -15.33 14.92 12.08
C GLU A 176 -16.76 14.35 12.15
N LYS A 177 -17.06 13.32 11.35
CA LYS A 177 -18.36 12.63 11.35
C LYS A 177 -18.18 11.14 11.63
N PRO A 178 -19.17 10.48 12.25
CA PRO A 178 -19.14 9.04 12.46
C PRO A 178 -18.99 8.27 11.14
N LEU A 179 -18.18 7.22 11.16
CA LEU A 179 -18.07 6.27 10.06
C LEU A 179 -19.16 5.21 10.18
N GLU A 180 -19.73 4.79 9.06
CA GLU A 180 -20.70 3.71 9.03
C GLU A 180 -20.01 2.37 9.23
N LEU A 181 -20.50 1.59 10.20
CA LEU A 181 -19.95 0.28 10.55
C LEU A 181 -20.68 -0.84 9.78
N PRO A 182 -20.04 -1.53 8.82
CA PRO A 182 -20.65 -2.65 8.12
C PRO A 182 -20.64 -3.93 8.99
N ILE A 183 -21.76 -4.18 9.68
CA ILE A 183 -21.88 -5.26 10.68
C ILE A 183 -21.65 -6.65 10.10
N PHE A 184 -22.24 -6.97 8.94
CA PHE A 184 -22.15 -8.32 8.38
C PHE A 184 -20.71 -8.75 8.05
N PRO A 185 -19.89 -7.95 7.30
CA PRO A 185 -18.48 -8.28 7.08
C PRO A 185 -17.63 -8.42 8.35
N LEU A 186 -17.98 -7.70 9.43
CA LEU A 186 -17.32 -7.82 10.73
C LEU A 186 -17.62 -9.18 11.36
N LEU A 187 -18.90 -9.56 11.44
CA LEU A 187 -19.33 -10.83 12.03
C LEU A 187 -18.86 -12.03 11.21
N ALA A 188 -19.09 -12.02 9.89
CA ALA A 188 -18.75 -13.13 9.01
C ALA A 188 -17.24 -13.43 8.98
N GLY A 189 -16.39 -12.39 9.14
CA GLY A 189 -14.93 -12.55 9.20
C GLY A 189 -14.36 -12.60 10.61
N GLY A 190 -15.16 -12.40 11.66
CA GLY A 190 -14.70 -12.17 13.03
C GLY A 190 -13.64 -11.06 13.13
N LYS A 191 -13.83 -9.97 12.38
CA LYS A 191 -12.88 -8.86 12.29
C LYS A 191 -13.08 -7.89 13.44
N ILE A 192 -12.00 -7.21 13.84
CA ILE A 192 -12.01 -6.27 14.95
C ILE A 192 -11.75 -4.86 14.42
N ILE A 193 -12.53 -3.89 14.93
CA ILE A 193 -12.20 -2.48 14.83
C ILE A 193 -11.79 -2.01 16.23
N ALA A 194 -10.60 -1.43 16.34
CA ALA A 194 -10.06 -0.89 17.58
C ALA A 194 -9.66 0.58 17.39
N GLY A 195 -9.63 1.36 18.46
CA GLY A 195 -9.17 2.75 18.44
C GLY A 195 -7.95 2.92 19.33
N SER A 196 -7.03 3.79 18.94
CA SER A 196 -5.92 4.25 19.78
C SER A 196 -5.69 5.73 19.55
N LEU A 197 -5.72 6.51 20.63
CA LEU A 197 -5.29 7.90 20.60
C LEU A 197 -3.86 7.94 21.12
N GLU A 198 -2.90 8.28 20.26
CA GLU A 198 -1.57 8.61 20.74
C GLU A 198 -1.63 10.04 21.29
N GLU A 199 -1.87 10.19 22.59
CA GLU A 199 -1.43 11.41 23.27
C GLU A 199 0.07 11.49 23.03
N LEU A 200 0.54 12.52 22.31
CA LEU A 200 1.93 12.91 22.29
C LEU A 200 2.36 13.05 23.75
N ARG A 201 2.89 11.97 24.33
CA ARG A 201 3.65 12.01 25.57
C ARG A 201 4.84 12.86 25.22
N ARG A 202 4.69 14.18 25.42
CA ARG A 202 5.80 15.10 25.47
C ARG A 202 6.72 14.51 26.53
N HIS A 203 7.74 13.79 26.09
CA HIS A 203 8.93 13.58 26.89
C HIS A 203 9.42 14.98 27.18
N LYS A 204 9.06 15.50 28.37
CA LYS A 204 9.76 16.62 28.99
C LYS A 204 11.20 16.14 29.11
N LYS A 205 12.04 16.56 28.16
CA LYS A 205 13.48 16.67 28.39
C LYS A 205 13.71 17.82 29.34
#